data_AF-A0A235I2L8-F1
#
_entry.id   AF-A0A235I2L8-F1
#
_cell.length_a   1.000
_cell.length_b   1.000
_cell.length_c   1.000
_cell.angle_alpha   90.00
_cell.angle_beta   90.00
_cell.angle_gamma   90.00
#
_symmetry.space_group_name_H-M   'P 1'
#
loop_
_entity.id
_entity.type
_entity.pdbx_description
1 polymer ?
#
loop_
_entity_poly.entity_id
_entity_poly.type
_entity_poly.pdbx_seq_one_letter_code
_entity_poly.pdbx_strand_id
1 'polypeptide(L)'
;MPDEVKPNVNEAPTHEAQLAAESIASGEEKAPTVDFDADYAAAQKFSVSEIDRTAEGGAAAESATAPKYQTSKPQETRTQTQSTGNPDDFIQLAKEVGNSQAGDATNVSDDLVKQALEKGERKN
;
A
#
# COMPACT_ATOMS: atom_id res chain seq x y z
N MET A 1 3.52 14.78 -29.10
CA MET A 1 3.47 14.93 -30.57
C MET A 1 2.77 16.25 -30.82
N PRO A 2 3.31 17.14 -31.66
CA PRO A 2 2.68 18.44 -31.89
C PRO A 2 1.40 18.28 -32.69
N ASP A 3 0.31 18.83 -32.16
CA ASP A 3 -1.00 18.87 -32.79
C ASP A 3 -1.17 20.19 -33.56
N GLU A 4 -1.65 20.12 -34.79
CA GLU A 4 -1.95 21.30 -35.61
C GLU A 4 -3.34 21.85 -35.25
N VAL A 5 -3.39 23.11 -34.80
CA VAL A 5 -4.62 23.76 -34.36
C VAL A 5 -5.13 24.69 -35.44
N LYS A 6 -6.31 24.40 -36.00
CA LYS A 6 -6.96 25.24 -37.01
C LYS A 6 -7.96 26.20 -36.32
N PRO A 7 -7.75 27.53 -36.39
CA PRO A 7 -8.67 28.49 -35.79
C PRO A 7 -10.03 28.47 -36.49
N ASN A 8 -11.12 28.62 -35.73
CA ASN A 8 -12.47 28.76 -36.30
C ASN A 8 -12.72 30.23 -36.66
N VAL A 9 -12.93 30.49 -37.96
CA VAL A 9 -13.23 31.83 -38.49
C VAL A 9 -14.45 32.47 -37.79
N ASN A 10 -15.46 31.68 -37.43
CA ASN A 10 -16.68 32.18 -36.79
C ASN A 10 -16.51 32.51 -35.30
N GLU A 11 -15.41 32.06 -34.69
CA GLU A 11 -15.11 32.28 -33.27
C GLU A 11 -13.97 33.29 -33.08
N ALA A 12 -13.42 33.82 -34.18
CA ALA A 12 -12.39 34.84 -34.15
C ALA A 12 -12.97 36.18 -33.66
N PRO A 13 -12.49 36.72 -32.53
CA PRO A 13 -13.10 37.87 -31.86
C PRO A 13 -12.80 39.21 -32.53
N THR A 14 -11.79 39.26 -33.41
CA THR A 14 -11.37 40.47 -34.13
C THR A 14 -11.29 40.22 -35.63
N HIS A 15 -11.38 41.28 -36.42
CA HIS A 15 -11.31 41.21 -37.88
C HIS A 15 -9.93 40.70 -38.35
N GLU A 16 -8.85 41.09 -37.68
CA GLU A 16 -7.51 40.56 -37.93
C GLU A 16 -7.43 39.07 -37.65
N ALA A 17 -8.07 38.59 -36.58
CA ALA A 17 -8.11 37.16 -36.26
C ALA A 17 -8.94 36.36 -37.29
N GLN A 18 -9.99 36.97 -37.86
CA GLN A 18 -10.76 36.37 -38.95
C GLN A 18 -9.93 36.22 -40.21
N LEU A 19 -9.23 37.29 -40.64
CA LEU A 19 -8.30 37.27 -41.78
C LEU A 19 -7.21 36.20 -41.62
N ALA A 20 -6.62 36.09 -40.42
CA ALA A 20 -5.62 35.07 -40.12
C ALA A 20 -6.23 33.65 -40.15
N ALA A 21 -7.41 33.46 -39.55
CA ALA A 21 -8.11 32.17 -39.58
C ALA A 21 -8.48 31.75 -41.01
N GLU A 22 -8.89 32.68 -41.87
CA GLU A 22 -9.19 32.44 -43.28
C GLU A 22 -7.93 32.07 -44.08
N SER A 23 -6.82 32.77 -43.85
CA SER A 23 -5.52 32.50 -44.49
C SER A 23 -4.97 31.12 -44.09
N ILE A 24 -5.19 30.72 -42.84
CA ILE A 24 -4.83 29.38 -42.35
C ILE A 24 -5.77 28.31 -42.93
N ALA A 25 -7.07 28.61 -43.01
CA ALA A 25 -8.05 27.68 -43.58
C ALA A 25 -7.88 27.47 -45.09
N SER A 26 -7.46 28.51 -45.83
CA SER A 26 -7.15 28.45 -47.25
C SER A 26 -5.81 27.74 -47.56
N GLY A 27 -4.98 27.54 -46.53
CA GLY A 27 -3.64 26.96 -46.66
C GLY A 27 -2.57 27.94 -47.17
N GLU A 28 -2.90 29.23 -47.22
CA GLU A 28 -1.95 30.31 -47.54
C GLU A 28 -0.98 30.57 -46.37
N GLU A 29 -1.45 30.37 -45.13
CA GLU A 29 -0.66 30.44 -43.91
C GLU A 29 -0.66 29.10 -43.17
N LYS A 30 0.47 28.74 -42.53
CA LYS A 30 0.55 27.50 -41.75
C LYS A 30 -0.24 27.60 -40.46
N ALA A 31 -0.99 26.56 -40.12
CA ALA A 31 -1.63 26.49 -38.81
C ALA A 31 -0.57 26.37 -37.69
N PRO A 32 -0.82 27.01 -36.55
CA PRO A 32 0.03 26.87 -35.37
C PRO A 32 0.03 25.42 -34.89
N THR A 33 1.21 24.94 -34.52
CA THR A 33 1.41 23.62 -33.92
C THR A 33 1.61 23.76 -32.42
N VAL A 34 0.85 23.01 -31.62
CA VAL A 34 0.92 23.00 -30.16
C VAL A 34 1.41 21.63 -29.72
N ASP A 35 2.47 21.56 -28.92
CA ASP A 35 2.90 20.31 -28.29
C ASP A 35 2.52 20.36 -26.81
N PHE A 36 1.35 19.80 -26.48
CA PHE A 36 0.83 19.85 -25.12
C PHE A 36 1.80 19.25 -24.10
N ASP A 37 2.52 18.18 -24.45
CA ASP A 37 3.46 17.53 -23.55
C ASP A 37 4.68 18.42 -23.30
N ALA A 38 5.25 18.98 -24.38
CA ALA A 38 6.42 19.85 -24.28
C ALA A 38 6.08 21.19 -23.61
N ASP A 39 4.94 21.78 -23.94
CA ASP A 39 4.48 23.06 -23.41
C ASP A 39 4.10 22.93 -21.93
N TYR A 40 3.45 21.82 -21.54
CA TYR A 40 3.21 21.51 -20.13
C TYR A 40 4.52 21.33 -19.36
N ALA A 41 5.48 20.57 -19.91
CA ALA A 41 6.78 20.40 -19.28
C ALA A 41 7.58 21.72 -19.18
N ALA A 42 7.44 22.61 -20.16
CA ALA A 42 8.01 23.95 -20.12
C ALA A 42 7.33 24.83 -19.07
N ALA A 43 6.00 24.81 -18.97
CA ALA A 43 5.27 25.55 -17.95
C ALA A 43 5.67 25.12 -16.52
N GLN A 44 5.90 23.83 -16.30
CA GLN A 44 6.43 23.32 -15.02
C GLN A 44 7.81 23.90 -14.68
N LYS A 45 8.61 24.26 -15.69
CA LYS A 45 9.91 24.93 -15.48
C LYS A 45 9.77 26.40 -15.05
N PHE A 46 8.61 27.02 -15.21
CA PHE A 46 8.36 28.41 -14.78
C PHE A 46 7.36 28.50 -13.62
N SER A 47 6.72 27.39 -13.23
CA SER A 47 5.73 27.35 -12.14
C SER A 47 6.33 27.45 -10.74
N VAL A 48 7.65 27.31 -10.59
CA VAL A 48 8.37 27.51 -9.33
C VAL A 48 9.44 28.56 -9.55
N SER A 49 9.63 29.47 -8.59
CA SER A 49 10.74 30.41 -8.67
C SER A 49 12.07 29.65 -8.61
N GLU A 50 13.15 30.19 -9.16
CA GLU A 50 14.46 29.53 -9.10
C GLU A 50 14.91 29.26 -7.65
N ILE A 51 14.48 30.12 -6.72
CA ILE A 51 14.73 30.00 -5.28
C ILE A 51 13.97 28.81 -4.68
N ASP A 52 12.73 28.55 -5.11
CA ASP A 52 11.94 27.40 -4.65
C ASP A 52 12.54 26.04 -5.07
N ARG A 53 13.49 26.05 -6.02
CA ARG A 53 14.26 24.86 -6.42
C ARG A 53 15.54 24.68 -5.62
N THR A 54 15.98 25.67 -4.84
CA THR A 54 17.16 25.54 -3.99
C THR A 54 16.78 25.00 -2.62
N ALA A 55 17.80 24.55 -1.87
CA ALA A 55 17.62 24.15 -0.47
C ALA A 55 17.07 25.30 0.39
N GLU A 56 17.32 26.55 0.01
CA GLU A 56 16.83 27.73 0.73
C GLU A 56 15.32 27.93 0.54
N GLY A 57 14.80 27.68 -0.67
CA GLY A 57 13.35 27.66 -0.92
C GLY A 57 12.64 26.54 -0.17
N GLY A 58 13.27 25.35 -0.10
CA GLY A 58 12.77 24.24 0.73
C GLY A 58 12.65 24.62 2.21
N ALA A 59 13.68 25.25 2.77
CA ALA A 59 13.67 25.71 4.16
C ALA A 59 12.64 26.84 4.41
N ALA A 60 12.45 27.74 3.45
CA ALA A 60 11.43 28.79 3.54
C ALA A 60 10.01 28.21 3.51
N ALA A 61 9.75 27.24 2.63
CA ALA A 61 8.47 26.55 2.55
C ALA A 61 8.19 25.72 3.81
N GLU A 62 9.19 25.01 4.34
CA GLU A 62 9.08 24.25 5.59
C GLU A 62 8.79 25.19 6.77
N SER A 63 9.48 26.33 6.85
CA SER A 63 9.22 27.36 7.87
C SER A 63 7.82 27.97 7.75
N ALA A 64 7.35 28.21 6.53
CA ALA A 64 6.01 28.75 6.28
C ALA A 64 4.88 27.76 6.57
N THR A 65 5.13 26.46 6.35
CA THR A 65 4.15 25.38 6.55
C THR A 65 4.24 24.73 7.93
N ALA A 66 5.29 25.03 8.70
CA ALA A 66 5.47 24.50 10.03
C ALA A 66 4.28 24.83 10.95
N PRO A 67 3.78 23.87 11.74
CA PRO A 67 2.75 24.11 12.74
C PRO A 67 3.20 25.19 13.72
N LYS A 68 2.44 26.29 13.81
CA LYS A 68 2.73 27.40 14.73
C LYS A 68 2.57 27.04 16.22
N TYR A 69 1.98 25.88 16.48
CA TYR A 69 1.68 25.39 17.82
C TYR A 69 2.22 23.97 17.97
N GLN A 70 2.67 23.62 19.18
CA GLN A 70 3.11 22.26 19.48
C GLN A 70 1.93 21.30 19.38
N THR A 71 2.02 20.35 18.45
CA THR A 71 1.08 19.24 18.36
C THR A 71 1.44 18.17 19.39
N SER A 72 0.45 17.75 20.19
CA SER A 72 0.60 16.66 21.15
C SER A 72 1.02 15.37 20.43
N LYS A 73 2.12 14.75 20.85
CA LYS A 73 2.49 13.43 20.33
C LYS A 73 1.52 12.38 20.89
N PRO A 74 1.01 11.45 20.08
CA PRO A 74 0.19 10.34 20.57
C PRO A 74 1.01 9.52 21.56
N GLN A 75 0.46 9.28 22.76
CA GLN A 75 1.10 8.42 23.74
C GLN A 75 0.79 6.96 23.42
N GLU A 76 1.83 6.20 23.06
CA GLU A 76 1.70 4.77 22.80
C GLU A 76 1.39 4.04 24.11
N THR A 77 0.21 3.41 24.19
CA THR A 77 -0.20 2.63 25.36
C THR A 77 -0.17 1.15 25.01
N ARG A 78 0.60 0.36 25.77
CA ARG A 78 0.60 -1.10 25.65
C ARG A 78 -0.65 -1.65 26.33
N THR A 79 -1.56 -2.20 25.55
CA THR A 79 -2.71 -2.95 26.05
C THR A 79 -2.22 -4.31 26.56
N GLN A 80 -2.31 -4.55 27.87
CA GLN A 80 -2.09 -5.89 28.44
C GLN A 80 -3.43 -6.61 28.51
N THR A 81 -3.54 -7.75 27.82
CA THR A 81 -4.70 -8.63 27.93
C THR A 81 -4.61 -9.44 29.22
N GLN A 82 -5.70 -9.43 30.00
CA GLN A 82 -5.84 -10.36 31.12
C GLN A 82 -6.18 -11.75 30.58
N SER A 83 -5.61 -12.80 31.16
CA SER A 83 -5.96 -14.18 30.81
C SER A 83 -7.43 -14.42 31.15
N THR A 84 -8.28 -14.56 30.14
CA THR A 84 -9.72 -14.84 30.31
C THR A 84 -10.03 -16.32 30.51
N GLY A 85 -9.03 -17.20 30.41
CA GLY A 85 -9.18 -18.64 30.57
C GLY A 85 -8.69 -19.13 31.92
N ASN A 86 -9.44 -20.06 32.52
CA ASN A 86 -8.97 -20.84 33.67
C ASN A 86 -8.14 -22.04 33.16
N PRO A 87 -6.84 -22.14 33.48
CA PRO A 87 -6.02 -23.28 33.08
C PRO A 87 -6.53 -24.62 33.62
N ASP A 88 -7.32 -24.63 34.70
CA ASP A 88 -7.90 -25.84 35.26
C ASP A 88 -8.92 -26.50 34.32
N ASP A 89 -9.53 -25.74 33.42
CA ASP A 89 -10.50 -26.25 32.44
C ASP A 89 -9.83 -27.24 31.47
N PHE A 90 -8.56 -27.00 31.13
CA PHE A 90 -7.76 -27.93 30.33
C PHE A 90 -7.45 -29.22 31.08
N ILE A 91 -7.24 -29.15 32.40
CA ILE A 91 -6.98 -30.32 33.25
C ILE A 91 -8.26 -31.17 33.37
N GLN A 92 -9.41 -30.52 33.51
CA GLN A 92 -10.70 -31.21 33.58
C GLN A 92 -11.05 -31.88 32.25
N LEU A 93 -10.83 -31.21 31.13
CA LEU A 93 -11.00 -31.79 29.79
C LEU A 93 -10.05 -32.96 29.54
N ALA A 94 -8.78 -32.85 29.96
CA ALA A 94 -7.82 -33.94 29.82
C ALA A 94 -8.24 -35.20 30.62
N LYS A 95 -8.84 -35.02 31.80
CA LYS A 95 -9.42 -36.12 32.58
C LYS A 95 -10.65 -36.71 31.89
N GLU A 96 -11.51 -35.88 31.31
CA GLU A 96 -12.71 -36.33 30.59
C GLU A 96 -12.37 -37.10 29.30
N VAL A 97 -11.36 -36.63 28.55
CA VAL A 97 -10.84 -37.31 27.35
C VAL A 97 -10.08 -38.59 27.72
N GLY A 98 -9.25 -38.56 28.76
CA GLY A 98 -8.55 -39.76 29.25
C GLY A 98 -9.49 -40.84 29.77
N ASN A 99 -10.61 -40.45 30.39
CA ASN A 99 -11.64 -41.37 30.88
C ASN A 99 -12.57 -41.88 29.77
N SER A 100 -12.73 -41.15 28.66
CA SER A 100 -13.55 -41.59 27.51
C SER A 100 -12.81 -42.55 26.57
N GLN A 101 -11.49 -42.72 26.75
CA GLN A 101 -10.70 -43.83 26.16
C GLN A 101 -10.66 -45.08 27.04
N ALA A 102 -11.37 -45.14 28.16
CA ALA A 102 -11.47 -46.32 29.04
C ALA A 102 -12.32 -47.47 28.46
N GLY A 103 -12.45 -47.53 27.13
CA GLY A 103 -12.81 -48.73 26.40
C GLY A 103 -11.56 -49.27 25.71
N ASP A 104 -10.97 -50.31 26.30
CA ASP A 104 -9.96 -51.20 25.67
C ASP A 104 -8.48 -50.80 25.74
N ALA A 105 -8.03 -50.22 26.86
CA ALA A 105 -6.63 -50.36 27.25
C ALA A 105 -6.39 -51.81 27.71
N THR A 106 -6.05 -52.69 26.77
CA THR A 106 -5.60 -54.05 27.07
C THR A 106 -4.40 -53.98 28.01
N ASN A 107 -4.62 -54.25 29.29
CA ASN A 107 -3.56 -54.33 30.29
C ASN A 107 -2.58 -55.42 29.85
N VAL A 108 -1.37 -55.02 29.46
CA VAL A 108 -0.28 -55.95 29.21
C VAL A 108 0.22 -56.40 30.59
N SER A 109 -0.22 -57.58 31.03
CA SER A 109 0.28 -58.18 32.26
C SER A 109 1.74 -58.60 32.10
N ASP A 110 2.54 -58.51 33.17
CA ASP A 110 3.94 -58.96 33.17
C ASP A 110 4.13 -60.41 32.68
N ASP A 111 3.12 -61.26 32.85
CA ASP A 111 3.12 -62.63 32.29
C ASP A 111 3.13 -62.67 30.76
N LEU A 112 2.44 -61.74 30.08
CA LEU A 112 2.46 -61.65 28.62
C LEU A 112 3.84 -61.20 28.13
N VAL A 113 4.47 -60.28 28.86
CA VAL A 113 5.83 -59.81 28.57
C VAL A 113 6.83 -60.94 28.74
N LYS A 114 6.72 -61.70 29.83
CA LYS A 114 7.58 -62.86 30.11
C LYS A 114 7.41 -63.95 29.05
N GLN A 115 6.18 -64.25 28.65
CA GLN A 115 5.90 -65.26 27.63
C GLN A 115 6.39 -64.83 26.23
N ALA A 116 6.35 -63.54 25.92
CA ALA A 116 6.89 -63.00 24.68
C ALA A 116 8.42 -63.08 24.63
N LEU A 117 9.11 -62.78 25.74
CA LEU A 117 10.56 -62.94 25.88
C LEU A 117 10.98 -64.41 25.71
N GLU A 118 10.27 -65.33 26.36
CA GLU A 118 10.57 -66.77 26.30
C GLU A 118 10.34 -67.36 24.89
N LYS A 119 9.36 -66.82 24.13
CA LYS A 119 9.15 -67.18 22.71
C LYS A 119 10.11 -66.47 21.75
N GLY A 120 10.65 -65.32 22.14
CA GLY A 120 11.54 -64.48 21.35
C GLY A 120 13.02 -64.88 21.45
N GLU A 121 13.41 -65.56 22.53
CA GLU A 121 14.74 -66.18 22.61
C GLU A 121 14.84 -67.33 21.61
N ARG A 122 15.50 -67.06 20.47
CA ARG A 122 16.00 -68.12 19.60
C ARG A 122 16.91 -68.99 20.45
N LYS A 123 16.54 -70.25 20.69
CA LYS A 123 17.50 -71.26 21.13
C LYS A 123 18.53 -71.44 20.01
N ASN A 124 19.66 -70.75 20.13
CA ASN A 124 21.01 -71.13 19.66
C ASN A 124 22.03 -70.10 20.16
#